data_AF-A0A3P6P0J5-F1
#
_entry.id   AF-A0A3P6P0J5-F1
#
_cell.length_a   1.000
_cell.length_b   1.000
_cell.length_c   1.000
_cell.angle_alpha   90.00
_cell.angle_beta   90.00
_cell.angle_gamma   90.00
#
_symmetry.space_group_name_H-M   'P 1'
#
loop_
_entity.id
_entity.type
_entity.pdbx_description
1 polymer ?
#
loop_
_entity_poly.entity_id
_entity_poly.type
_entity_poly.pdbx_seq_one_letter_code
_entity_poly.pdbx_strand_id
1 'polypeptide(L)'
;MDHSIAQLDKLSRFLRYIDRWLVILIILYSMIRILVLFGFQILHSDKLSVLFQFLQQASALNMTTSRYSYIFTNMDLFLIEEYINTASSVFECNISGFRIVKTDPLMKTEVGLTSDAVAVVGKALTKLRSDGVHIAAETIVCEEGGVWTGGVYLNRAIRQVEMETSATGILNFNETGQRSMLVLDGIKRINSQFVKKSAWQARARKMANDLDARSNLP
;
A
#
# COMPACT_ATOMS: atom_id res chain seq x y z
N MET A 1 0.51 71.64 -14.40
CA MET A 1 0.91 70.96 -13.14
C MET A 1 -0.06 69.85 -12.75
N ASP A 2 -1.35 69.93 -13.08
CA ASP A 2 -2.33 68.90 -12.69
C ASP A 2 -2.21 67.56 -13.43
N HIS A 3 -1.75 67.59 -14.68
CA HIS A 3 -1.68 66.38 -15.52
C HIS A 3 -0.60 65.38 -15.07
N SER A 4 0.48 65.86 -14.43
CA SER A 4 1.56 65.03 -13.89
C SER A 4 1.21 64.39 -12.55
N ILE A 5 0.39 65.06 -11.73
CA ILE A 5 -0.06 64.55 -10.42
C ILE A 5 -1.04 63.39 -10.60
N ALA A 6 -1.93 63.47 -11.59
CA ALA A 6 -2.86 62.38 -11.93
C ALA A 6 -2.16 61.11 -12.44
N GLN A 7 -1.02 61.25 -13.13
CA GLN A 7 -0.21 60.12 -13.60
C GLN A 7 0.55 59.45 -12.44
N LEU A 8 1.11 60.24 -11.53
CA LEU A 8 1.77 59.73 -10.32
C LEU A 8 0.80 58.96 -9.41
N ASP A 9 -0.45 59.41 -9.29
CA ASP A 9 -1.45 58.71 -8.46
C ASP A 9 -1.99 57.41 -9.10
N LYS A 10 -2.02 57.32 -10.45
CA LYS A 10 -2.28 56.04 -11.14
C LYS A 10 -1.14 55.05 -10.94
N LEU A 11 0.11 55.51 -11.02
CA LEU A 11 1.30 54.69 -10.78
C LEU A 11 1.35 54.21 -9.32
N SER A 12 1.01 55.07 -8.35
CA SER A 12 0.96 54.70 -6.92
C SER A 12 -0.08 53.61 -6.62
N ARG A 13 -1.22 53.64 -7.31
CA ARG A 13 -2.27 52.62 -7.18
C ARG A 13 -1.89 51.32 -7.86
N PHE A 14 -1.21 51.38 -9.01
CA PHE A 14 -0.70 50.21 -9.72
C PHE A 14 0.39 49.49 -8.93
N LEU A 15 1.33 50.22 -8.33
CA LEU A 15 2.40 49.65 -7.48
C LEU A 15 1.83 48.98 -6.22
N ARG A 16 0.86 49.61 -5.55
CA ARG A 16 0.16 49.01 -4.40
C ARG A 16 -0.64 47.76 -4.76
N TYR A 17 -1.13 47.67 -5.99
CA TYR A 17 -1.80 46.47 -6.51
C TYR A 17 -0.78 45.34 -6.68
N ILE A 18 0.36 45.61 -7.33
CA ILE A 18 1.45 44.61 -7.50
C ILE A 18 1.98 44.11 -6.16
N ASP A 19 2.23 44.98 -5.19
CA ASP A 19 2.70 44.57 -3.85
C ASP A 19 1.70 43.64 -3.16
N ARG A 20 0.40 43.92 -3.27
CA ARG A 20 -0.64 43.02 -2.73
C ARG A 20 -0.61 41.65 -3.38
N TRP A 21 -0.42 41.56 -4.70
CA TRP A 21 -0.31 40.27 -5.39
C TRP A 21 0.99 39.54 -5.06
N LEU A 22 2.09 40.26 -4.91
CA LEU A 22 3.38 39.69 -4.51
C LEU A 22 3.30 39.08 -3.11
N VAL A 23 2.68 39.78 -2.16
CA VAL A 23 2.43 39.28 -0.80
C VAL A 23 1.51 38.06 -0.82
N ILE A 24 0.46 38.06 -1.64
CA ILE A 24 -0.42 36.88 -1.80
C ILE A 24 0.38 35.70 -2.38
N LEU A 25 1.21 35.91 -3.40
CA LEU A 25 2.07 34.88 -4.00
C LEU A 25 3.09 34.33 -2.99
N ILE A 26 3.70 35.17 -2.17
CA ILE A 26 4.63 34.76 -1.11
C ILE A 26 3.90 33.96 -0.02
N ILE A 27 2.70 34.39 0.39
CA ILE A 27 1.87 33.66 1.35
C ILE A 27 1.41 32.32 0.76
N LEU A 28 1.01 32.29 -0.52
CA LEU A 28 0.60 31.06 -1.20
C LEU A 28 1.77 30.08 -1.32
N TYR A 29 2.94 30.57 -1.72
CA TYR A 29 4.17 29.77 -1.80
C TYR A 29 4.60 29.27 -0.41
N SER A 30 4.52 30.12 0.61
CA SER A 30 4.80 29.75 2.00
C SER A 30 3.79 28.72 2.52
N MET A 31 2.49 28.89 2.24
CA MET A 31 1.44 27.93 2.59
C MET A 31 1.62 26.60 1.87
N ILE A 32 1.95 26.60 0.57
CA ILE A 32 2.27 25.38 -0.20
C ILE A 32 3.49 24.68 0.43
N ARG A 33 4.54 25.44 0.75
CA ARG A 33 5.75 24.91 1.40
C ARG A 33 5.44 24.34 2.79
N ILE A 34 4.58 25.00 3.57
CA ILE A 34 4.09 24.54 4.88
C ILE A 34 3.21 23.28 4.72
N LEU A 35 2.33 23.21 3.72
CA LEU A 35 1.48 22.05 3.46
C LEU A 35 2.32 20.81 3.09
N VAL A 36 3.40 21.01 2.33
CA VAL A 36 4.38 19.96 1.99
C VAL A 36 5.23 19.56 3.20
N LEU A 37 5.44 20.47 4.17
CA LEU A 37 6.20 20.24 5.40
C LEU A 37 5.46 19.38 6.46
N PHE A 38 4.14 19.20 6.37
CA PHE A 38 3.34 18.53 7.40
C PHE A 38 2.63 17.24 6.96
N GLY A 39 2.78 16.80 5.71
CA GLY A 39 2.06 15.63 5.19
C GLY A 39 2.83 14.33 5.30
N PHE A 40 2.25 13.32 5.94
CA PHE A 40 2.63 11.93 5.66
C PHE A 40 2.57 11.69 4.15
N GLN A 41 3.68 11.27 3.55
CA GLN A 41 3.71 10.98 2.12
C GLN A 41 3.45 9.49 1.92
N ILE A 42 2.26 9.17 1.40
CA ILE A 42 1.87 7.81 1.03
C ILE A 42 2.31 7.58 -0.41
N LEU A 43 3.18 6.60 -0.62
CA LEU A 43 3.71 6.25 -1.93
C LEU A 43 3.36 4.81 -2.27
N HIS A 44 2.85 4.63 -3.49
CA HIS A 44 2.52 3.34 -4.07
C HIS A 44 3.42 3.09 -5.28
N SER A 45 4.12 1.96 -5.28
CA SER A 45 4.84 1.42 -6.42
C SER A 45 5.09 -0.06 -6.17
N ASP A 46 4.88 -0.89 -7.19
CA ASP A 46 5.16 -2.33 -7.13
C ASP A 46 6.66 -2.63 -7.21
N LYS A 47 7.45 -1.71 -7.78
CA LYS A 47 8.90 -1.86 -7.94
C LYS A 47 9.64 -1.18 -6.80
N LEU A 48 10.42 -1.96 -6.05
CA LEU A 48 11.30 -1.46 -4.97
C LEU A 48 12.37 -0.50 -5.47
N SER A 49 12.87 -0.70 -6.69
CA SER A 49 13.86 0.20 -7.30
C SER A 49 13.34 1.63 -7.45
N VAL A 50 12.07 1.79 -7.81
CA VAL A 50 11.42 3.11 -7.94
C VAL A 50 11.29 3.77 -6.58
N LEU A 51 10.92 3.01 -5.54
CA LEU A 51 10.86 3.53 -4.18
C LEU A 51 12.23 3.99 -3.68
N PHE A 52 13.28 3.22 -4.00
CA PHE A 52 14.64 3.57 -3.63
C PHE A 52 15.13 4.80 -4.37
N GLN A 53 14.92 4.89 -5.69
CA GLN A 53 15.26 6.08 -6.49
C GLN A 53 14.52 7.33 -5.98
N PHE A 54 13.25 7.20 -5.61
CA PHE A 54 12.50 8.29 -4.99
C PHE A 54 13.17 8.74 -3.69
N LEU A 55 13.54 7.81 -2.80
CA LEU A 55 14.24 8.13 -1.56
C LEU A 55 15.60 8.80 -1.82
N GLN A 56 16.35 8.37 -2.84
CA GLN A 56 17.60 9.03 -3.23
C GLN A 56 17.39 10.48 -3.69
N GLN A 57 16.35 10.73 -4.49
CA GLN A 57 15.98 12.09 -4.91
C GLN A 57 15.52 12.94 -3.72
N ALA A 58 14.71 12.37 -2.83
CA ALA A 58 14.30 13.03 -1.59
C ALA A 58 15.51 13.37 -0.71
N SER A 59 16.54 12.52 -0.68
CA SER A 59 17.79 12.78 0.04
C SER A 59 18.54 13.97 -0.56
N ALA A 60 18.62 14.06 -1.89
CA ALA A 60 19.23 15.21 -2.57
C ALA A 60 18.52 16.54 -2.25
N LEU A 61 17.23 16.48 -1.88
CA LEU A 61 16.41 17.62 -1.48
C LEU A 61 16.33 17.83 0.05
N ASN A 62 17.13 17.10 0.84
CA ASN A 62 17.09 17.12 2.32
C ASN A 62 15.73 16.74 2.94
N MET A 63 14.93 15.97 2.20
CA MET A 63 13.62 15.45 2.62
C MET A 63 13.71 14.09 3.32
N THR A 64 14.91 13.60 3.63
CA THR A 64 15.16 12.35 4.36
C THR A 64 15.58 12.59 5.81
N THR A 65 15.43 13.82 6.31
CA THR A 65 15.66 14.18 7.71
C THR A 65 14.53 13.68 8.62
N SER A 66 14.77 13.64 9.93
CA SER A 66 13.82 13.16 10.95
C SER A 66 12.44 13.85 10.98
N ARG A 67 12.31 15.01 10.31
CA ARG A 67 11.05 15.75 10.16
C ARG A 67 10.05 15.09 9.22
N TYR A 68 10.51 14.24 8.31
CA TYR A 68 9.67 13.62 7.29
C TYR A 68 9.27 12.19 7.66
N SER A 69 8.08 11.79 7.22
CA SER A 69 7.55 10.44 7.40
C SER A 69 6.97 9.92 6.08
N TYR A 70 7.43 8.74 5.68
CA TYR A 70 7.04 8.05 4.46
C TYR A 70 6.29 6.75 4.81
N ILE A 71 5.18 6.54 4.12
CA ILE A 71 4.41 5.30 4.19
C ILE A 71 4.42 4.68 2.79
N PHE A 72 5.02 3.50 2.65
CA PHE A 72 4.99 2.75 1.41
C PHE A 72 3.97 1.62 1.49
N THR A 73 3.14 1.50 0.45
CA THR A 73 2.13 0.44 0.36
C THR A 73 2.69 -0.86 -0.24
N ASN A 74 3.96 -0.87 -0.66
CA ASN A 74 4.59 -2.06 -1.21
C ASN A 74 4.78 -3.12 -0.10
N MET A 75 4.23 -4.30 -0.32
CA MET A 75 4.22 -5.40 0.68
C MET A 75 5.60 -6.01 0.92
N ASP A 76 6.54 -5.75 0.00
CA ASP A 76 7.93 -6.19 0.03
C ASP A 76 8.90 -5.09 0.47
N LEU A 77 8.39 -4.02 1.10
CA LEU A 77 9.21 -2.89 1.57
C LEU A 77 10.40 -3.33 2.43
N PHE A 78 10.27 -4.39 3.22
CA PHE A 78 11.36 -4.88 4.07
C PHE A 78 12.62 -5.27 3.28
N LEU A 79 12.50 -5.62 2.00
CA LEU A 79 13.64 -5.93 1.13
C LEU A 79 14.43 -4.69 0.69
N ILE A 80 13.87 -3.49 0.83
CA ILE A 80 14.57 -2.25 0.48
C ILE A 80 15.74 -1.95 1.43
N GLU A 81 15.77 -2.62 2.59
CA GLU A 81 16.74 -2.38 3.66
C GLU A 81 18.19 -2.52 3.18
N GLU A 82 18.49 -3.54 2.38
CA GLU A 82 19.81 -3.77 1.81
C GLU A 82 20.24 -2.59 0.92
N TYR A 83 19.34 -2.07 0.10
CA TYR A 83 19.59 -0.91 -0.76
C TYR A 83 19.83 0.37 0.06
N ILE A 84 19.04 0.58 1.12
CA ILE A 84 19.19 1.76 1.99
C ILE A 84 20.49 1.70 2.79
N ASN A 85 20.86 0.53 3.30
CA ASN A 85 22.05 0.38 4.15
C ASN A 85 23.35 0.40 3.34
N THR A 86 23.31 0.08 2.04
CA THR A 86 24.45 0.20 1.13
C THR A 86 24.56 1.57 0.45
N ALA A 87 23.52 2.41 0.58
CA ALA A 87 23.53 3.75 0.01
C ALA A 87 24.53 4.67 0.75
N SER A 88 25.16 5.57 0.01
CA SER A 88 25.98 6.65 0.59
C SER A 88 25.16 7.74 1.30
N SER A 89 23.84 7.72 1.13
CA SER A 89 22.91 8.72 1.66
C SER A 89 22.42 8.33 3.05
N VAL A 90 22.33 9.30 3.96
CA VAL A 90 21.81 9.10 5.31
C VAL A 90 20.29 9.28 5.32
N PHE A 91 19.58 8.25 5.76
CA PHE A 91 18.11 8.25 5.87
C PHE A 91 17.69 8.26 7.35
N GLU A 92 17.40 9.46 7.87
CA GLU A 92 16.94 9.69 9.26
C GLU A 92 15.42 9.77 9.40
N CYS A 93 14.70 9.85 8.27
CA CYS A 93 13.24 9.91 8.21
C CYS A 93 12.56 8.64 8.71
N ASN A 94 11.30 8.78 9.12
CA ASN A 94 10.47 7.64 9.49
C ASN A 94 9.96 6.92 8.23
N ILE A 95 10.43 5.70 7.98
CA ILE A 95 9.94 4.86 6.88
C ILE A 95 9.07 3.75 7.46
N SER A 96 7.85 3.63 6.97
CA SER A 96 6.89 2.62 7.40
C SER A 96 6.14 2.02 6.22
N GLY A 97 5.52 0.87 6.44
CA GLY A 97 4.71 0.19 5.45
C GLY A 97 4.02 -1.03 6.02
N PHE A 98 3.58 -1.91 5.13
CA PHE A 98 2.84 -3.11 5.48
C PHE A 98 3.55 -4.36 4.96
N ARG A 99 3.37 -5.48 5.65
CA ARG A 99 3.91 -6.78 5.27
C ARG A 99 2.88 -7.87 5.52
N ILE A 100 2.69 -8.75 4.54
CA ILE A 100 1.77 -9.90 4.69
C ILE A 100 2.51 -11.18 5.10
N VAL A 101 3.74 -11.36 4.62
CA VAL A 101 4.58 -12.53 4.92
C VAL A 101 4.95 -12.58 6.40
N LYS A 102 4.86 -13.77 6.99
CA LYS A 102 5.09 -14.06 8.42
C LYS A 102 6.23 -15.06 8.65
N THR A 103 6.89 -15.54 7.60
CA THR A 103 7.96 -16.54 7.69
C THR A 103 9.25 -15.97 8.27
N ASP A 104 10.09 -16.84 8.80
CA ASP A 104 11.46 -16.54 9.19
C ASP A 104 12.39 -17.61 8.58
N PRO A 105 13.30 -17.27 7.64
CA PRO A 105 13.56 -15.93 7.11
C PRO A 105 12.40 -15.37 6.27
N LEU A 106 12.39 -14.04 6.13
CA LEU A 106 11.41 -13.35 5.28
C LEU A 106 11.65 -13.67 3.80
N MET A 107 10.56 -13.88 3.07
CA MET A 107 10.56 -14.11 1.63
C MET A 107 9.70 -13.07 0.91
N LYS A 108 9.91 -12.90 -0.40
CA LYS A 108 9.05 -12.06 -1.24
C LYS A 108 7.58 -12.46 -1.11
N THR A 109 6.70 -11.47 -1.12
CA THR A 109 5.25 -11.63 -0.97
C THR A 109 4.67 -12.57 -2.02
N GLU A 110 5.12 -12.44 -3.28
CA GLU A 110 4.71 -13.33 -4.37
C GLU A 110 5.03 -14.81 -4.09
N VAL A 111 6.21 -15.10 -3.53
CA VAL A 111 6.63 -16.47 -3.20
C VAL A 111 5.79 -17.01 -2.05
N GLY A 112 5.57 -16.21 -1.00
CA GLY A 112 4.72 -16.59 0.12
C GLY A 112 3.28 -16.88 -0.31
N LEU A 113 2.69 -16.02 -1.14
CA LEU A 113 1.34 -16.21 -1.67
C LEU A 113 1.24 -17.43 -2.60
N THR A 114 2.25 -17.69 -3.41
CA THR A 114 2.29 -18.85 -4.31
C THR A 114 2.41 -20.15 -3.52
N SER A 115 3.28 -20.17 -2.49
CA SER A 115 3.43 -21.33 -1.59
C SER A 115 2.11 -21.64 -0.87
N ASP A 116 1.44 -20.61 -0.35
CA ASP A 116 0.14 -20.73 0.30
C ASP A 116 -0.94 -21.21 -0.67
N ALA A 117 -0.96 -20.73 -1.91
CA ALA A 117 -1.91 -21.16 -2.93
C ALA A 117 -1.79 -22.67 -3.24
N VAL A 118 -0.57 -23.17 -3.39
CA VAL A 118 -0.31 -24.60 -3.61
C VAL A 118 -0.79 -25.43 -2.41
N ALA A 119 -0.52 -24.96 -1.20
CA ALA A 119 -0.94 -25.64 0.03
C ALA A 119 -2.48 -25.69 0.17
N VAL A 120 -3.17 -24.60 -0.16
CA VAL A 120 -4.65 -24.53 -0.15
C VAL A 120 -5.23 -25.53 -1.15
N VAL A 121 -4.74 -25.57 -2.39
CA VAL A 121 -5.22 -26.52 -3.40
C VAL A 121 -4.95 -27.96 -2.97
N GLY A 122 -3.76 -28.24 -2.44
CA GLY A 122 -3.40 -29.57 -1.93
C GLY A 122 -4.30 -30.03 -0.77
N LYS A 123 -4.61 -29.13 0.17
CA LYS A 123 -5.53 -29.41 1.27
C LYS A 123 -6.96 -29.65 0.79
N ALA A 124 -7.45 -28.85 -0.16
CA ALA A 124 -8.76 -29.02 -0.76
C ALA A 124 -8.88 -30.39 -1.49
N LEU A 125 -7.88 -30.77 -2.28
CA LEU A 125 -7.85 -32.08 -2.96
C LEU A 125 -7.82 -33.25 -1.98
N THR A 126 -7.03 -33.14 -0.90
CA THR A 126 -6.95 -34.16 0.15
C THR A 126 -8.30 -34.34 0.85
N LYS A 127 -9.00 -33.23 1.10
CA LYS A 127 -10.34 -33.23 1.71
C LYS A 127 -11.39 -33.85 0.78
N LEU A 128 -11.39 -33.51 -0.51
CA LEU A 128 -12.27 -34.15 -1.48
C LEU A 128 -12.06 -35.67 -1.52
N ARG A 129 -10.80 -36.11 -1.53
CA ARG A 129 -10.46 -37.53 -1.50
C ARG A 129 -10.94 -38.23 -0.22
N SER A 130 -10.80 -37.60 0.94
CA SER A 130 -11.30 -38.16 2.21
C SER A 130 -12.81 -38.28 2.24
N ASP A 131 -13.50 -37.38 1.55
CA ASP A 131 -14.96 -37.34 1.47
C ASP A 131 -15.52 -38.27 0.38
N GLY A 132 -14.65 -39.06 -0.27
CA GLY A 132 -15.01 -39.99 -1.34
C GLY A 132 -15.37 -39.31 -2.67
N VAL A 133 -15.09 -38.00 -2.80
CA VAL A 133 -15.29 -37.25 -4.04
C VAL A 133 -14.05 -37.36 -4.90
N HIS A 134 -14.17 -38.10 -5.99
CA HIS A 134 -13.11 -38.23 -6.99
C HIS A 134 -13.32 -37.23 -8.12
N ILE A 135 -12.36 -36.31 -8.28
CA ILE A 135 -12.28 -35.42 -9.44
C ILE A 135 -11.07 -35.81 -10.28
N ALA A 136 -11.22 -35.79 -11.60
CA ALA A 136 -10.16 -36.08 -12.56
C ALA A 136 -9.86 -34.84 -13.39
N ALA A 137 -8.63 -34.76 -13.91
CA ALA A 137 -8.31 -33.76 -14.92
C ALA A 137 -9.05 -34.09 -16.23
N GLU A 138 -9.60 -33.06 -16.87
CA GLU A 138 -10.29 -33.14 -18.15
C GLU A 138 -9.58 -32.24 -19.17
N THR A 139 -9.59 -32.63 -20.44
CA THR A 139 -9.12 -31.76 -21.52
C THR A 139 -10.19 -30.71 -21.81
N ILE A 140 -9.79 -29.43 -21.85
CA ILE A 140 -10.70 -28.32 -22.12
C ILE A 140 -10.17 -27.58 -23.36
N VAL A 141 -11.05 -27.32 -24.33
CA VAL A 141 -10.75 -26.52 -25.52
C VAL A 141 -11.42 -25.15 -25.39
N CYS A 142 -10.64 -24.08 -25.55
CA CYS A 142 -11.13 -22.71 -25.34
C CYS A 142 -12.20 -22.28 -26.38
N GLU A 143 -12.08 -22.75 -27.62
CA GLU A 143 -12.99 -22.37 -28.72
C GLU A 143 -14.39 -22.99 -28.58
N GLU A 144 -14.49 -24.13 -27.89
CA GLU A 144 -15.74 -24.87 -27.74
C GLU A 144 -16.51 -24.51 -26.46
N GLY A 145 -15.96 -23.61 -25.63
CA GLY A 145 -16.57 -23.22 -24.36
C GLY A 145 -16.64 -24.35 -23.34
N GLY A 146 -15.72 -25.31 -23.41
CA GLY A 146 -15.67 -26.45 -22.49
C GLY A 146 -15.52 -26.00 -21.02
N VAL A 147 -16.20 -26.70 -20.11
CA VAL A 147 -16.14 -26.44 -18.66
C VAL A 147 -15.67 -27.70 -17.96
N TRP A 148 -14.72 -27.55 -17.02
CA TRP A 148 -14.28 -28.67 -16.19
C TRP A 148 -15.34 -29.05 -15.16
N THR A 149 -15.89 -30.26 -15.26
CA THR A 149 -16.97 -30.68 -14.35
C THR A 149 -16.50 -30.78 -12.90
N GLY A 150 -15.25 -31.21 -12.69
CA GLY A 150 -14.60 -31.26 -11.38
C GLY A 150 -14.39 -29.89 -10.72
N GLY A 151 -14.42 -28.80 -11.50
CA GLY A 151 -14.10 -27.45 -11.03
C GLY A 151 -15.06 -26.95 -9.95
N VAL A 152 -16.35 -27.31 -10.01
CA VAL A 152 -17.35 -26.90 -9.00
C VAL A 152 -17.04 -27.51 -7.63
N TYR A 153 -16.63 -28.78 -7.60
CA TYR A 153 -16.27 -29.47 -6.36
C TYR A 153 -14.99 -28.92 -5.78
N LEU A 154 -13.96 -28.70 -6.60
CA LEU A 154 -12.70 -28.12 -6.15
C LEU A 154 -12.87 -26.70 -5.62
N ASN A 155 -13.61 -25.85 -6.34
CA ASN A 155 -13.84 -24.46 -5.92
C ASN A 155 -14.59 -24.39 -4.58
N ARG A 156 -15.59 -25.28 -4.37
CA ARG A 156 -16.26 -25.40 -3.07
C ARG A 156 -15.30 -25.84 -1.97
N ALA A 157 -14.48 -26.86 -2.23
CA ALA A 157 -13.51 -27.37 -1.26
C ALA A 157 -12.46 -26.32 -0.88
N ILE A 158 -11.95 -25.55 -1.85
CA ILE A 158 -11.00 -24.44 -1.60
C ILE A 158 -11.59 -23.41 -0.63
N ARG A 159 -12.87 -23.04 -0.82
CA ARG A 159 -13.53 -22.05 0.07
C ARG A 159 -13.70 -22.53 1.51
N GLN A 160 -13.67 -23.84 1.72
CA GLN A 160 -13.77 -24.48 3.04
C GLN A 160 -12.39 -24.76 3.67
N VAL A 161 -11.30 -24.40 2.99
CA VAL A 161 -9.96 -24.55 3.55
C VAL A 161 -9.75 -23.53 4.67
N GLU A 162 -9.38 -24.05 5.83
CA GLU A 162 -8.91 -23.27 6.97
C GLU A 162 -7.48 -23.71 7.30
N MET A 163 -6.52 -22.78 7.28
CA MET A 163 -5.13 -23.03 7.69
C MET A 163 -4.69 -21.98 8.70
N GLU A 164 -4.25 -22.44 9.87
CA GLU A 164 -3.77 -21.55 10.94
C GLU A 164 -2.31 -21.12 10.71
N THR A 165 -1.50 -22.02 10.15
CA THR A 165 -0.08 -21.81 9.86
C THR A 165 0.16 -21.83 8.36
N SER A 166 0.55 -20.68 7.81
CA SER A 166 0.90 -20.51 6.39
C SER A 166 1.88 -19.34 6.24
N ALA A 167 2.54 -19.21 5.09
CA ALA A 167 3.58 -18.21 4.87
C ALA A 167 3.05 -16.78 5.04
N THR A 168 1.77 -16.55 4.75
CA THR A 168 1.12 -15.25 4.87
C THR A 168 0.15 -15.14 6.07
N GLY A 169 0.25 -16.06 7.04
CA GLY A 169 -0.64 -16.13 8.21
C GLY A 169 -1.92 -16.94 7.97
N ILE A 170 -2.97 -16.70 8.74
CA ILE A 170 -4.21 -17.51 8.69
C ILE A 170 -4.86 -17.43 7.30
N LEU A 171 -5.13 -18.57 6.68
CA LEU A 171 -5.84 -18.68 5.40
C LEU A 171 -7.24 -19.22 5.63
N ASN A 172 -8.22 -18.40 5.26
CA ASN A 172 -9.63 -18.75 5.18
C ASN A 172 -10.30 -17.86 4.14
N PHE A 173 -11.40 -18.35 3.57
CA PHE A 173 -12.09 -17.68 2.48
C PHE A 173 -13.55 -17.43 2.85
N ASN A 174 -14.13 -16.37 2.30
CA ASN A 174 -15.57 -16.13 2.38
C ASN A 174 -16.30 -16.82 1.22
N GLU A 175 -17.62 -16.69 1.20
CA GLU A 175 -18.49 -17.26 0.16
C GLU A 175 -18.14 -16.78 -1.26
N THR A 176 -17.58 -15.56 -1.39
CA THR A 176 -17.12 -14.98 -2.65
C THR A 176 -15.71 -15.41 -3.05
N GLY A 177 -15.03 -16.23 -2.24
CA GLY A 177 -13.65 -16.68 -2.49
C GLY A 177 -12.56 -15.67 -2.11
N GLN A 178 -12.92 -14.59 -1.43
CA GLN A 178 -11.96 -13.61 -0.89
C GLN A 178 -11.44 -14.07 0.46
N ARG A 179 -10.19 -13.72 0.79
CA ARG A 179 -9.62 -14.02 2.09
C ARG A 179 -10.35 -13.26 3.20
N SER A 180 -10.91 -13.96 4.19
CA SER A 180 -11.80 -13.34 5.19
C SER A 180 -11.04 -12.77 6.40
N MET A 181 -9.89 -13.34 6.79
CA MET A 181 -9.05 -12.85 7.88
C MET A 181 -7.67 -12.39 7.40
N LEU A 182 -7.63 -11.39 6.53
CA LEU A 182 -6.37 -10.78 6.11
C LEU A 182 -5.76 -9.92 7.25
N VAL A 183 -4.58 -10.33 7.72
CA VAL A 183 -3.82 -9.61 8.76
C VAL A 183 -2.48 -9.14 8.21
N LEU A 184 -2.35 -7.83 8.04
CA LEU A 184 -1.11 -7.19 7.61
C LEU A 184 -0.31 -6.78 8.84
N ASP A 185 1.01 -6.97 8.83
CA ASP A 185 1.88 -6.42 9.85
C ASP A 185 2.30 -5.01 9.43
N GLY A 186 2.06 -4.02 10.28
CA GLY A 186 2.68 -2.71 10.16
C GLY A 186 4.16 -2.80 10.51
N ILE A 187 5.02 -2.43 9.59
CA ILE A 187 6.47 -2.42 9.74
C ILE A 187 6.99 -0.98 9.75
N LYS A 188 8.03 -0.75 10.53
CA LYS A 188 8.73 0.55 10.61
C LYS A 188 10.23 0.31 10.66
N ARG A 189 11.00 1.12 9.93
CA ARG A 189 12.46 1.13 10.00
C ARG A 189 12.92 1.80 11.30
N ILE A 190 13.70 1.08 12.10
CA ILE A 190 14.34 1.54 13.34
C ILE A 190 15.75 0.99 13.36
N ASN A 191 16.75 1.82 13.68
CA ASN A 191 18.16 1.41 13.77
C ASN A 191 18.62 0.61 12.54
N SER A 192 18.28 1.11 11.35
CA SER A 192 18.60 0.47 10.07
C SER A 192 17.93 -0.87 9.77
N GLN A 193 16.94 -1.28 10.57
CA GLN A 193 16.19 -2.52 10.36
C GLN A 193 14.68 -2.31 10.37
N PHE A 194 13.94 -3.05 9.53
CA PHE A 194 12.49 -3.08 9.61
C PHE A 194 12.00 -3.98 10.75
N VAL A 195 11.37 -3.35 11.75
CA VAL A 195 10.75 -4.07 12.87
C VAL A 195 9.23 -4.02 12.77
N LYS A 196 8.58 -5.12 13.16
CA LYS A 196 7.12 -5.18 13.32
C LYS A 196 6.71 -4.28 14.49
N LYS A 197 5.73 -3.41 14.26
CA LYS A 197 5.19 -2.51 15.30
C LYS A 197 3.77 -2.83 15.72
N SER A 198 2.94 -3.32 14.80
CA SER A 198 1.55 -3.67 15.09
C SER A 198 1.03 -4.68 14.06
N ALA A 199 0.09 -5.54 14.47
CA ALA A 199 -0.72 -6.29 13.53
C ALA A 199 -1.94 -5.44 13.14
N TRP A 200 -2.01 -5.01 11.89
CA TRP A 200 -3.18 -4.40 11.30
C TRP A 200 -4.11 -5.48 10.77
N GLN A 201 -5.24 -5.68 11.44
CA GLN A 201 -6.32 -6.47 10.89
C GLN A 201 -7.11 -5.61 9.90
N ALA A 202 -7.08 -5.95 8.62
CA ALA A 202 -7.98 -5.34 7.66
C ALA A 202 -9.40 -5.89 7.93
N ARG A 203 -10.10 -5.31 8.91
CA ARG A 203 -11.56 -5.53 9.07
C ARG A 203 -12.30 -4.75 7.98
N ALA A 204 -12.13 -5.17 6.73
CA ALA A 204 -12.76 -4.56 5.56
C ALA A 204 -14.30 -4.59 5.63
N ARG A 205 -14.90 -5.47 6.44
CA ARG A 205 -16.36 -5.47 6.71
C ARG A 205 -16.82 -4.44 7.74
N LYS A 206 -15.99 -4.08 8.74
CA LYS A 206 -16.43 -3.14 9.79
C LYS A 206 -16.38 -1.69 9.28
N MET A 207 -15.32 -1.31 8.57
CA MET A 207 -15.22 0.03 7.97
C MET A 207 -16.22 0.26 6.83
N ALA A 208 -16.49 -0.73 5.97
CA ALA A 208 -17.50 -0.58 4.92
C ALA A 208 -18.92 -0.45 5.51
N ASN A 209 -19.27 -1.27 6.50
CA ASN A 209 -20.57 -1.18 7.17
C ASN A 209 -20.70 0.08 8.04
N ASP A 210 -19.62 0.56 8.67
CA ASP A 210 -19.63 1.81 9.45
C ASP A 210 -19.68 3.06 8.54
N LEU A 211 -19.22 2.97 7.29
CA LEU A 211 -19.35 4.03 6.28
C LEU A 211 -20.75 4.04 5.63
N ASP A 212 -21.34 2.87 5.36
CA ASP A 212 -22.72 2.74 4.86
C ASP A 212 -23.79 3.05 5.92
N ALA A 213 -23.48 2.82 7.19
CA ALA A 213 -24.33 3.24 8.30
C ALA A 213 -24.34 4.77 8.50
N ARG A 214 -23.34 5.49 7.97
CA ARG A 214 -23.27 6.97 8.00
C ARG A 214 -23.89 7.63 6.78
N SER A 215 -24.06 6.92 5.66
CA SER A 215 -24.74 7.42 4.46
C SER A 215 -26.27 7.28 4.53
N ASN A 216 -26.80 6.54 5.51
CA ASN A 216 -28.23 6.27 5.71
C ASN A 216 -28.80 6.88 7.01
N LEU A 217 -28.20 7.96 7.51
CA LEU A 217 -28.87 8.82 8.49
C LEU A 217 -29.77 9.82 7.73
N PRO A 218 -31.03 10.02 8.14
CA PRO A 218 -31.93 10.99 7.52
C PRO A 218 -31.42 12.43 7.61
#